data_AF-A0A5E5PVS5-F1
#
_entry.id   AF-A0A5E5PVS5-F1
#
_cell.length_a   1.000
_cell.length_b   1.000
_cell.length_c   1.000
_cell.angle_alpha   90.00
_cell.angle_beta   90.00
_cell.angle_gamma   90.00
#
_symmetry.space_group_name_H-M   'P 1'
#
loop_
_entity.id
_entity.type
_entity.pdbx_description
1 polymer ?
#
loop_
_entity_poly.entity_id
_entity_poly.type
_entity_poly.pdbx_seq_one_letter_code
_entity_poly.pdbx_strand_id
1 'polypeptide(L)'
;MEKIALNPNRLQWCMDTSDMNIASLSDNVSIARATLEQAMDSQAALSVNQLEKLAEFFKRSLLFFLDPSEVQEQKIYSPQFRTINNQKPIHSSKLRAFIQRIEKQRQIYLGLLEDLDESVSRDCPPDFLSTDNIKQASRIVREWLGLPNSVDFDVLRQAVEDKGIMVFVSNGYNGQWQIEKNEPVRGFSLYYEILPIIVIKKQRSKGAQAFTLMHELAHLLLHKVSAIDDEEDFYSYQGKEKEANEFAGNLLMPDEFLSQINVEKLLNKKITEYDHHLSDYKNNWCVSVEAILVRLLKNNQITEQHYQDYKSFKNRQRKIERTKPSDKKPIPRNYRHREPINMFGRPFVYAVFDSLHNQKITLAKASTYLDNIKISDVRQLEQYV
;
A
#
# COMPACT_ATOMS: atom_id res chain seq x y z
N MET A 1 -37.24 25.15 -5.69
CA MET A 1 -36.19 24.13 -5.87
C MET A 1 -36.87 22.79 -5.93
N GLU A 2 -36.59 22.02 -6.98
CA GLU A 2 -37.09 20.67 -7.16
C GLU A 2 -36.58 19.78 -6.04
N LYS A 3 -37.47 18.98 -5.44
CA LYS A 3 -37.15 18.06 -4.35
C LYS A 3 -37.34 16.63 -4.85
N ILE A 4 -36.36 15.78 -4.58
CA ILE A 4 -36.32 14.40 -5.04
C ILE A 4 -36.16 13.47 -3.82
N ALA A 5 -36.95 12.40 -3.78
CA ALA A 5 -36.82 11.38 -2.74
C ALA A 5 -35.55 10.55 -2.97
N LEU A 6 -34.78 10.31 -1.91
CA LEU A 6 -33.63 9.40 -1.93
C LEU A 6 -34.04 8.01 -1.45
N ASN A 7 -33.26 6.99 -1.77
CA ASN A 7 -33.40 5.64 -1.24
C ASN A 7 -32.72 5.53 0.14
N PRO A 8 -33.48 5.44 1.25
CA PRO A 8 -32.93 5.42 2.61
C PRO A 8 -31.95 4.27 2.84
N ASN A 9 -32.22 3.09 2.28
CA ASN A 9 -31.37 1.92 2.46
C ASN A 9 -29.97 2.16 1.91
N ARG A 10 -29.85 2.95 0.84
CA ARG A 10 -28.55 3.29 0.23
C ARG A 10 -27.79 4.35 1.02
N LEU A 11 -28.52 5.30 1.63
CA LEU A 11 -27.91 6.26 2.55
C LEU A 11 -27.43 5.56 3.83
N GLN A 12 -28.28 4.70 4.41
CA GLN A 12 -27.93 3.87 5.56
C GLN A 12 -26.69 3.02 5.28
N TRP A 13 -26.67 2.32 4.14
CA TRP A 13 -25.51 1.55 3.73
C TRP A 13 -24.23 2.41 3.62
N CYS A 14 -24.31 3.62 3.07
CA CYS A 14 -23.16 4.53 3.00
C CYS A 14 -22.66 4.95 4.39
N MET A 15 -23.58 5.20 5.32
CA MET A 15 -23.28 5.52 6.71
C MET A 15 -22.61 4.33 7.41
N ASP A 16 -23.18 3.13 7.30
CA ASP A 16 -22.65 1.90 7.90
C ASP A 16 -21.24 1.59 7.38
N THR A 17 -21.04 1.67 6.06
CA THR A 17 -19.71 1.44 5.45
C THR A 17 -18.66 2.48 5.89
N SER A 18 -19.10 3.63 6.39
CA SER A 18 -18.23 4.72 6.84
C SER A 18 -18.16 4.84 8.36
N ASP A 19 -18.77 3.91 9.11
CA ASP A 19 -18.97 3.95 10.57
C ASP A 19 -19.44 5.33 11.06
N MET A 20 -20.43 5.88 10.35
CA MET A 20 -20.92 7.24 10.55
C MET A 20 -22.37 7.20 11.04
N ASN A 21 -22.71 8.05 12.00
CA ASN A 21 -24.10 8.28 12.40
C ASN A 21 -24.66 9.55 11.73
N ILE A 22 -25.98 9.71 11.78
CA ILE A 22 -26.69 10.85 11.17
C ILE A 22 -26.18 12.20 11.70
N ALA A 23 -25.81 12.29 12.98
CA ALA A 23 -25.31 13.55 13.56
C ALA A 23 -23.97 13.94 12.93
N SER A 24 -23.03 12.99 12.86
CA SER A 24 -21.75 13.17 12.18
C SER A 24 -21.94 13.48 10.70
N LEU A 25 -22.90 12.84 10.02
CA LEU A 25 -23.21 13.15 8.62
C LEU A 25 -23.71 14.59 8.46
N SER A 26 -24.69 15.00 9.26
CA SER A 26 -25.26 16.35 9.31
C SER A 26 -24.16 17.41 9.36
N ASP A 27 -23.20 17.24 10.26
CA ASP A 27 -22.07 18.16 10.45
C ASP A 27 -21.15 18.20 9.22
N ASN A 28 -20.86 17.04 8.62
CA ASN A 28 -19.96 16.94 7.47
C ASN A 28 -20.55 17.51 6.17
N VAL A 29 -21.84 17.30 5.90
CA VAL A 29 -22.49 17.78 4.66
C VAL A 29 -23.22 19.11 4.83
N SER A 30 -23.30 19.63 6.06
CA SER A 30 -24.04 20.85 6.39
C SER A 30 -25.51 20.76 5.93
N ILE A 31 -26.16 19.64 6.26
CA ILE A 31 -27.59 19.41 6.05
C ILE A 31 -28.20 19.22 7.44
N ALA A 32 -29.30 19.91 7.75
CA ALA A 32 -29.91 19.81 9.07
C ALA A 32 -30.26 18.37 9.42
N ARG A 33 -29.88 17.92 10.61
CA ARG A 33 -30.15 16.59 11.14
C ARG A 33 -31.59 16.14 10.95
N ALA A 34 -32.56 16.98 11.32
CA ALA A 34 -33.98 16.69 11.17
C ALA A 34 -34.38 16.41 9.71
N THR A 35 -33.74 17.08 8.74
CA THR A 35 -33.98 16.84 7.31
C THR A 35 -33.42 15.50 6.86
N LEU A 36 -32.26 15.08 7.36
CA LEU A 36 -31.69 13.77 7.07
C LEU A 36 -32.51 12.65 7.70
N GLU A 37 -32.97 12.81 8.95
CA GLU A 37 -33.85 11.85 9.64
C GLU A 37 -35.16 11.67 8.87
N GLN A 38 -35.84 12.77 8.51
CA GLN A 38 -37.07 12.70 7.70
C GLN A 38 -36.84 12.06 6.33
N ALA A 39 -35.69 12.30 5.71
CA ALA A 39 -35.37 11.68 4.42
C ALA A 39 -35.09 10.18 4.56
N MET A 40 -34.54 9.73 5.68
CA MET A 40 -34.36 8.31 5.99
C MET A 40 -35.68 7.60 6.32
N ASP A 41 -36.61 8.30 6.96
CA ASP A 41 -37.96 7.78 7.22
C ASP A 41 -38.86 7.81 5.97
N SER A 42 -38.32 8.16 4.80
CA SER A 42 -39.07 8.39 3.54
C SER A 42 -40.16 9.47 3.65
N GLN A 43 -40.06 10.36 4.63
CA GLN A 43 -41.03 11.43 4.91
C GLN A 43 -40.67 12.76 4.25
N ALA A 44 -39.43 12.93 3.77
CA ALA A 44 -38.99 14.15 3.12
C ALA A 44 -38.13 13.89 1.88
N ALA A 45 -38.35 14.72 0.85
CA ALA A 45 -37.50 14.79 -0.33
C ALA A 45 -36.42 15.87 -0.14
N LEU A 46 -35.19 15.56 -0.56
CA LEU A 46 -34.04 16.46 -0.51
C LEU A 46 -33.99 17.33 -1.77
N SER A 47 -33.41 18.52 -1.67
CA SER A 47 -33.10 19.30 -2.87
C SER A 47 -31.98 18.63 -3.68
N VAL A 48 -31.91 18.91 -4.98
CA VAL A 48 -30.82 18.43 -5.85
C VAL A 48 -29.44 18.77 -5.24
N ASN A 49 -29.25 20.00 -4.78
CA ASN A 49 -27.99 20.43 -4.13
C ASN A 49 -27.68 19.63 -2.85
N GLN A 50 -28.68 19.21 -2.08
CA GLN A 50 -28.48 18.36 -0.90
C GLN A 50 -28.07 16.95 -1.29
N LEU A 51 -28.67 16.39 -2.34
CA LEU A 51 -28.28 15.09 -2.90
C LEU A 51 -26.88 15.14 -3.50
N GLU A 52 -26.51 16.23 -4.18
CA GLU A 52 -25.16 16.43 -4.71
C GLU A 52 -24.11 16.48 -3.59
N LYS A 53 -24.42 17.14 -2.46
CA LYS A 53 -23.53 17.13 -1.29
C LYS A 53 -23.33 15.72 -0.74
N LEU A 54 -24.40 14.92 -0.62
CA LEU A 54 -24.29 13.52 -0.20
C LEU A 54 -23.48 12.70 -1.20
N ALA A 55 -23.74 12.88 -2.49
CA ALA A 55 -23.02 12.24 -3.59
C ALA A 55 -21.52 12.56 -3.58
N GLU A 56 -21.16 13.84 -3.41
CA GLU A 56 -19.78 14.28 -3.35
C GLU A 56 -19.07 13.76 -2.09
N PHE A 57 -19.76 13.76 -0.95
CA PHE A 57 -19.22 13.31 0.33
C PHE A 57 -18.93 11.80 0.32
N PHE A 58 -19.90 10.99 -0.10
CA PHE A 58 -19.76 9.54 -0.16
C PHE A 58 -19.02 9.05 -1.43
N LYS A 59 -18.63 9.97 -2.34
CA LYS A 59 -18.02 9.65 -3.64
C LYS A 59 -18.84 8.63 -4.43
N ARG A 60 -20.13 8.93 -4.57
CA ARG A 60 -21.12 8.17 -5.35
C ARG A 60 -21.83 9.09 -6.33
N SER A 61 -22.42 8.53 -7.38
CA SER A 61 -23.23 9.32 -8.30
C SER A 61 -24.54 9.73 -7.61
N LEU A 62 -25.17 10.82 -8.07
CA LEU A 62 -26.51 11.17 -7.60
C LEU A 62 -27.51 10.04 -7.89
N LEU A 63 -27.40 9.40 -9.06
CA LEU A 63 -28.23 8.24 -9.44
C LEU A 63 -28.11 7.07 -8.46
N PHE A 64 -26.96 6.89 -7.81
CA PHE A 64 -26.80 5.85 -6.79
C PHE A 64 -27.83 6.00 -5.67
N PHE A 65 -28.12 7.23 -5.23
CA PHE A 65 -29.09 7.50 -4.17
C PHE A 65 -30.54 7.49 -4.66
N LEU A 66 -30.77 7.51 -5.97
CA LEU A 66 -32.12 7.47 -6.56
C LEU A 66 -32.55 6.06 -6.98
N ASP A 67 -31.60 5.14 -7.12
CA ASP A 67 -31.87 3.76 -7.51
C ASP A 67 -32.69 3.05 -6.40
N PRO A 68 -33.91 2.58 -6.69
CA PRO A 68 -34.79 1.97 -5.69
C PRO A 68 -34.34 0.56 -5.27
N SER A 69 -33.43 -0.08 -6.01
CA SER A 69 -32.95 -1.42 -5.69
C SER A 69 -32.02 -1.42 -4.47
N GLU A 70 -31.97 -2.55 -3.77
CA GLU A 70 -31.00 -2.77 -2.68
C GLU A 70 -29.56 -2.65 -3.17
N VAL A 71 -28.65 -2.32 -2.24
CA VAL A 71 -27.23 -2.20 -2.56
C VAL A 71 -26.65 -3.57 -2.87
N GLN A 72 -26.31 -3.79 -4.14
CA GLN A 72 -25.58 -4.98 -4.56
C GLN A 72 -24.08 -4.71 -4.41
N GLU A 73 -23.53 -4.90 -3.21
CA GLU A 73 -22.10 -4.66 -2.94
C GLU A 73 -21.17 -5.34 -3.95
N GLN A 74 -21.61 -6.48 -4.48
CA GLN A 74 -20.84 -7.26 -5.44
C GLN A 74 -20.65 -6.57 -6.79
N LYS A 75 -21.54 -5.63 -7.14
CA LYS A 75 -21.41 -4.78 -8.32
C LYS A 75 -20.61 -3.51 -8.06
N ILE A 76 -20.36 -3.18 -6.79
CA ILE A 76 -19.71 -1.94 -6.38
C ILE A 76 -18.23 -2.18 -6.08
N TYR A 77 -17.92 -3.30 -5.43
CA TYR A 77 -16.58 -3.64 -4.99
C TYR A 77 -16.09 -4.92 -5.65
N SER A 78 -14.81 -4.90 -6.03
CA SER A 78 -14.12 -6.08 -6.55
C SER A 78 -14.11 -7.20 -5.49
N PRO A 79 -13.98 -8.47 -5.92
CA PRO A 79 -13.75 -9.57 -5.00
C PRO A 79 -12.57 -9.31 -4.05
N GLN A 80 -11.48 -8.74 -4.57
CA GLN A 80 -10.26 -8.40 -3.83
C GLN A 80 -10.54 -7.39 -2.72
N PHE A 81 -11.25 -6.29 -3.02
CA PHE A 81 -11.65 -5.30 -2.02
C PHE A 81 -12.55 -5.92 -0.94
N ARG A 82 -13.50 -6.77 -1.33
CA ARG A 82 -14.37 -7.43 -0.34
C ARG A 82 -13.59 -8.38 0.55
N THR A 83 -12.61 -9.11 0.00
CA THR A 83 -11.75 -10.00 0.78
C THR A 83 -11.01 -9.25 1.88
N ILE A 84 -10.34 -8.13 1.55
CA ILE A 84 -9.64 -7.33 2.57
C ILE A 84 -10.61 -6.67 3.54
N ASN A 85 -11.76 -6.17 3.07
CA ASN A 85 -12.75 -5.52 3.93
C ASN A 85 -13.44 -6.49 4.89
N ASN A 86 -13.58 -7.76 4.51
CA ASN A 86 -14.12 -8.82 5.37
C ASN A 86 -13.10 -9.27 6.43
N GLN A 87 -11.80 -9.23 6.10
CA GLN A 87 -10.73 -9.51 7.08
C GLN A 87 -10.61 -8.36 8.08
N LYS A 88 -10.62 -7.13 7.57
CA LYS A 88 -10.44 -5.91 8.36
C LYS A 88 -11.32 -4.79 7.78
N PRO A 89 -12.43 -4.44 8.45
CA PRO A 89 -13.35 -3.42 7.96
C PRO A 89 -12.66 -2.08 7.68
N ILE A 90 -12.79 -1.59 6.45
CA ILE A 90 -12.16 -0.36 5.97
C ILE A 90 -13.17 0.79 6.07
N HIS A 91 -13.19 1.45 7.21
CA HIS A 91 -14.10 2.58 7.46
C HIS A 91 -13.69 3.85 6.70
N SER A 92 -12.38 4.06 6.53
CA SER A 92 -11.79 5.23 5.87
C SER A 92 -12.22 5.34 4.40
N SER A 93 -13.08 6.32 4.09
CA SER A 93 -13.54 6.58 2.72
C SER A 93 -12.40 6.94 1.77
N LYS A 94 -11.36 7.60 2.29
CA LYS A 94 -10.14 7.92 1.55
C LYS A 94 -9.35 6.68 1.19
N LEU A 95 -9.17 5.73 2.13
CA LEU A 95 -8.49 4.47 1.86
C LEU A 95 -9.29 3.62 0.86
N ARG A 96 -10.63 3.56 0.99
CA ARG A 96 -11.50 2.89 0.00
C ARG A 96 -11.32 3.48 -1.40
N ALA A 97 -11.41 4.80 -1.53
CA ALA A 97 -11.21 5.48 -2.81
C ALA A 97 -9.78 5.30 -3.35
N PHE A 98 -8.78 5.20 -2.47
CA PHE A 98 -7.40 4.90 -2.84
C PHE A 98 -7.28 3.50 -3.45
N ILE A 99 -7.83 2.46 -2.79
CA ILE A 99 -7.81 1.08 -3.30
C ILE A 99 -8.51 0.98 -4.67
N GLN A 100 -9.70 1.56 -4.81
CA GLN A 100 -10.42 1.58 -6.10
C GLN A 100 -9.61 2.26 -7.22
N ARG A 101 -8.87 3.32 -6.89
CA ARG A 101 -8.02 4.03 -7.85
C ARG A 101 -6.82 3.17 -8.28
N ILE A 102 -6.25 2.40 -7.36
CA ILE A 102 -5.18 1.44 -7.64
C ILE A 102 -5.68 0.34 -8.58
N GLU A 103 -6.85 -0.24 -8.32
CA GLU A 103 -7.45 -1.24 -9.20
C GLU A 103 -7.74 -0.68 -10.59
N LYS A 104 -8.21 0.57 -10.68
CA LYS A 104 -8.38 1.26 -11.96
C LYS A 104 -7.04 1.41 -12.72
N GLN A 105 -5.95 1.75 -12.03
CA GLN A 105 -4.63 1.83 -12.66
C GLN A 105 -4.14 0.47 -13.17
N ARG A 106 -4.41 -0.61 -12.44
CA ARG A 106 -4.13 -1.97 -12.93
C ARG A 106 -4.89 -2.27 -14.23
N GLN A 107 -6.16 -1.88 -14.33
CA GLN A 107 -6.93 -2.07 -15.57
C GLN A 107 -6.36 -1.24 -16.74
N ILE A 108 -5.94 0.00 -16.46
CA ILE A 108 -5.24 0.83 -17.46
C ILE A 108 -3.96 0.12 -17.91
N TYR A 109 -3.16 -0.40 -16.96
CA TYR A 109 -1.92 -1.09 -17.29
C TYR A 109 -2.15 -2.31 -18.18
N LEU A 110 -3.13 -3.15 -17.84
CA LEU A 110 -3.49 -4.30 -18.68
C LEU A 110 -3.91 -3.88 -20.10
N GLY A 111 -4.71 -2.82 -20.23
CA GLY A 111 -5.08 -2.31 -21.55
C GLY A 111 -3.90 -1.77 -22.36
N LEU A 112 -2.93 -1.12 -21.70
CA LEU A 112 -1.70 -0.67 -22.36
C LEU A 112 -0.86 -1.86 -22.87
N LEU A 113 -0.71 -2.90 -22.06
CA LEU A 113 0.02 -4.12 -22.44
C LEU A 113 -0.67 -4.85 -23.60
N GLU A 114 -2.00 -4.96 -23.56
CA GLU A 114 -2.80 -5.52 -24.65
C GLU A 114 -2.62 -4.73 -25.95
N ASP A 115 -2.68 -3.40 -25.89
CA ASP A 115 -2.47 -2.52 -27.06
C ASP A 115 -1.04 -2.64 -27.65
N LEU A 116 -0.06 -3.02 -26.84
CA LEU A 116 1.35 -3.23 -27.20
C LEU A 116 1.66 -4.68 -27.61
N ASP A 117 0.68 -5.59 -27.57
CA ASP A 117 0.86 -7.04 -27.78
C ASP A 117 1.88 -7.66 -26.77
N GLU A 118 1.97 -7.10 -25.57
CA GLU A 118 2.84 -7.57 -24.49
C GLU A 118 2.07 -8.43 -23.49
N SER A 119 2.69 -9.54 -23.05
CA SER A 119 2.13 -10.41 -22.02
C SER A 119 2.76 -10.13 -20.66
N VAL A 120 1.94 -10.06 -19.60
CA VAL A 120 2.42 -10.06 -18.22
C VAL A 120 3.11 -11.40 -17.92
N SER A 121 4.32 -11.36 -17.38
CA SER A 121 5.00 -12.57 -16.90
C SER A 121 4.11 -13.31 -15.89
N ARG A 122 3.97 -14.62 -16.09
CA ARG A 122 3.26 -15.52 -15.16
C ARG A 122 4.23 -16.45 -14.46
N ASP A 123 5.51 -16.09 -14.43
CA ASP A 123 6.54 -16.92 -13.83
C ASP A 123 6.19 -17.11 -12.35
N CYS A 124 6.08 -18.37 -11.95
CA CYS A 124 5.97 -18.74 -10.54
C CYS A 124 7.36 -19.19 -10.09
N PRO A 125 7.77 -18.92 -8.83
CA PRO A 125 9.03 -19.45 -8.34
C PRO A 125 9.01 -20.99 -8.41
N PRO A 126 9.99 -21.64 -9.06
CA PRO A 126 10.05 -23.09 -9.19
C PRO A 126 10.05 -23.77 -7.81
N ASP A 127 9.40 -24.93 -7.67
CA ASP A 127 9.36 -25.75 -6.44
C ASP A 127 8.77 -25.07 -5.17
N PHE A 128 8.26 -23.84 -5.29
CA PHE A 128 7.70 -23.08 -4.17
C PHE A 128 6.49 -23.75 -3.53
N LEU A 129 5.63 -24.38 -4.35
CA LEU A 129 4.42 -25.07 -3.89
C LEU A 129 4.71 -26.43 -3.25
N SER A 130 5.96 -26.89 -3.27
CA SER A 130 6.36 -28.22 -2.79
C SER A 130 7.05 -28.18 -1.42
N THR A 131 7.24 -27.00 -0.84
CA THR A 131 7.92 -26.83 0.46
C THR A 131 6.97 -26.30 1.52
N ASP A 132 6.73 -27.10 2.57
CA ASP A 132 6.02 -26.64 3.78
C ASP A 132 6.93 -25.79 4.69
N ASN A 133 8.21 -25.66 4.35
CA ASN A 133 9.18 -24.89 5.12
C ASN A 133 9.34 -23.47 4.58
N ILE A 134 8.89 -22.49 5.37
CA ILE A 134 8.94 -21.05 5.03
C ILE A 134 10.35 -20.56 4.75
N LYS A 135 11.35 -21.04 5.50
CA LYS A 135 12.74 -20.64 5.30
C LYS A 135 13.28 -21.12 3.95
N GLN A 136 12.95 -22.36 3.56
CA GLN A 136 13.29 -22.87 2.24
C GLN A 136 12.54 -22.12 1.13
N ALA A 137 11.24 -21.87 1.32
CA ALA A 137 10.44 -21.07 0.40
C ALA A 137 11.04 -19.67 0.18
N SER A 138 11.50 -19.03 1.26
CA SER A 138 12.15 -17.71 1.22
C SER A 138 13.45 -17.72 0.41
N ARG A 139 14.25 -18.79 0.53
CA ARG A 139 15.48 -18.97 -0.27
C ARG A 139 15.17 -19.14 -1.76
N ILE A 140 14.21 -20.00 -2.08
CA ILE A 140 13.76 -20.23 -3.47
C ILE A 140 13.29 -18.92 -4.10
N VAL A 141 12.45 -18.15 -3.40
CA VAL A 141 11.94 -16.88 -3.94
C VAL A 141 13.06 -15.85 -4.06
N ARG A 142 14.01 -15.79 -3.12
CA ARG A 142 15.18 -14.92 -3.23
C ARG A 142 15.99 -15.20 -4.50
N GLU A 143 16.23 -16.48 -4.79
CA GLU A 143 16.93 -16.93 -6.01
C GLU A 143 16.12 -16.63 -7.27
N TRP A 144 14.82 -16.87 -7.26
CA TRP A 144 13.92 -16.56 -8.37
C TRP A 144 13.85 -15.06 -8.69
N LEU A 145 13.86 -14.20 -7.66
CA LEU A 145 13.96 -12.76 -7.81
C LEU A 145 15.37 -12.30 -8.29
N GLY A 146 16.37 -13.18 -8.25
CA GLY A 146 17.75 -12.84 -8.68
C GLY A 146 18.42 -11.80 -7.78
N LEU A 147 18.07 -11.76 -6.49
CA LEU A 147 18.52 -10.69 -5.60
C LEU A 147 20.00 -10.80 -5.25
N PRO A 148 20.81 -9.74 -5.47
CA PRO A 148 22.19 -9.70 -5.02
C PRO A 148 22.29 -9.57 -3.50
N ASN A 149 23.51 -9.71 -2.96
CA ASN A 149 23.76 -9.52 -1.52
C ASN A 149 23.62 -8.04 -1.10
N SER A 150 24.01 -7.11 -1.97
CA SER A 150 23.79 -5.68 -1.74
C SER A 150 22.57 -5.22 -2.54
N VAL A 151 21.51 -4.84 -1.85
CA VAL A 151 20.23 -4.39 -2.43
C VAL A 151 19.79 -3.09 -1.80
N ASP A 152 19.30 -2.17 -2.63
CA ASP A 152 18.48 -1.06 -2.18
C ASP A 152 16.99 -1.36 -2.44
N PHE A 153 16.11 -0.50 -1.94
CA PHE A 153 14.66 -0.69 -2.14
C PHE A 153 14.24 -0.66 -3.60
N ASP A 154 14.90 0.13 -4.44
CA ASP A 154 14.49 0.30 -5.83
C ASP A 154 14.88 -0.95 -6.64
N VAL A 155 16.01 -1.59 -6.33
CA VAL A 155 16.40 -2.93 -6.84
C VAL A 155 15.42 -4.00 -6.39
N LEU A 156 15.05 -4.03 -5.10
CA LEU A 156 14.07 -5.00 -4.58
C LEU A 156 12.71 -4.84 -5.27
N ARG A 157 12.26 -3.60 -5.42
CA ARG A 157 11.01 -3.29 -6.13
C ARG A 157 11.08 -3.76 -7.57
N GLN A 158 12.14 -3.41 -8.30
CA GLN A 158 12.30 -3.79 -9.70
C GLN A 158 12.29 -5.32 -9.86
N ALA A 159 13.02 -6.04 -9.02
CA ALA A 159 13.06 -7.50 -9.06
C ALA A 159 11.68 -8.14 -8.88
N VAL A 160 10.81 -7.54 -8.05
CA VAL A 160 9.41 -7.98 -7.89
C VAL A 160 8.57 -7.58 -9.09
N GLU A 161 8.74 -6.36 -9.60
CA GLU A 161 8.00 -5.85 -10.76
C GLU A 161 8.30 -6.64 -12.05
N ASP A 162 9.55 -7.07 -12.25
CA ASP A 162 9.99 -7.91 -13.37
C ASP A 162 9.31 -9.28 -13.41
N LYS A 163 8.69 -9.70 -12.30
CA LYS A 163 7.91 -10.94 -12.19
C LYS A 163 6.43 -10.76 -12.48
N GLY A 164 6.05 -9.64 -13.10
CA GLY A 164 4.66 -9.36 -13.44
C GLY A 164 3.80 -8.97 -12.24
N ILE A 165 4.41 -8.43 -11.18
CA ILE A 165 3.70 -7.94 -9.99
C ILE A 165 3.72 -6.41 -10.00
N MET A 166 2.55 -5.78 -9.95
CA MET A 166 2.49 -4.32 -9.91
C MET A 166 2.78 -3.82 -8.50
N VAL A 167 3.88 -3.08 -8.31
CA VAL A 167 4.21 -2.50 -6.99
C VAL A 167 3.88 -1.01 -7.00
N PHE A 168 3.10 -0.57 -6.03
CA PHE A 168 2.73 0.82 -5.82
C PHE A 168 3.29 1.34 -4.49
N VAL A 169 3.84 2.55 -4.49
CA VAL A 169 4.26 3.23 -3.25
C VAL A 169 3.46 4.51 -3.08
N SER A 170 2.76 4.65 -1.95
CA SER A 170 1.96 5.84 -1.66
C SER A 170 2.81 7.11 -1.65
N ASN A 171 2.19 8.27 -1.83
CA ASN A 171 2.84 9.55 -1.64
C ASN A 171 2.92 9.92 -0.15
N GLY A 172 3.92 10.74 0.21
CA GLY A 172 4.13 11.25 1.57
C GLY A 172 3.50 12.62 1.84
N TYR A 173 2.97 13.28 0.81
CA TYR A 173 2.34 14.60 0.86
C TYR A 173 0.85 14.50 0.56
N ASN A 174 0.09 15.56 0.89
CA ASN A 174 -1.36 15.56 0.74
C ASN A 174 -1.77 15.47 -0.75
N GLY A 175 -2.58 14.47 -1.07
CA GLY A 175 -3.06 14.22 -2.43
C GLY A 175 -3.85 12.91 -2.51
N GLN A 176 -4.38 12.60 -3.68
CA GLN A 176 -5.23 11.43 -3.89
C GLN A 176 -4.50 10.08 -3.79
N TRP A 177 -3.17 10.10 -3.85
CA TRP A 177 -2.30 8.92 -3.74
C TRP A 177 -1.61 8.81 -2.38
N GLN A 178 -2.08 9.57 -1.40
CA GLN A 178 -1.59 9.47 -0.03
C GLN A 178 -2.42 8.47 0.75
N ILE A 179 -1.74 7.57 1.47
CA ILE A 179 -2.34 6.90 2.63
C ILE A 179 -2.08 7.80 3.83
N GLU A 180 -3.14 8.20 4.54
CA GLU A 180 -3.05 9.21 5.58
C GLU A 180 -2.05 8.81 6.69
N LYS A 181 -1.44 9.81 7.34
CA LYS A 181 -0.38 9.55 8.33
C LYS A 181 -0.90 8.76 9.53
N ASN A 182 -2.12 9.03 9.96
CA ASN A 182 -2.85 8.38 11.06
C ASN A 182 -3.50 7.05 10.66
N GLU A 183 -3.65 6.76 9.37
CA GLU A 183 -4.12 5.45 8.92
C GLU A 183 -3.10 4.39 9.36
N PRO A 184 -3.48 3.38 10.15
CA PRO A 184 -2.52 2.42 10.72
C PRO A 184 -1.94 1.46 9.66
N VAL A 185 -2.59 1.35 8.49
CA VAL A 185 -2.16 0.53 7.36
C VAL A 185 -0.71 0.82 6.96
N ARG A 186 0.08 -0.24 6.80
CA ARG A 186 1.47 -0.19 6.32
C ARG A 186 1.58 -0.61 4.86
N GLY A 187 0.79 -1.59 4.47
CA GLY A 187 0.73 -2.12 3.11
C GLY A 187 -0.56 -2.89 2.91
N PHE A 188 -0.79 -3.28 1.66
CA PHE A 188 -1.78 -4.30 1.33
C PHE A 188 -1.44 -4.93 -0.01
N SER A 189 -1.98 -6.12 -0.24
CA SER A 189 -1.82 -6.88 -1.47
C SER A 189 -3.19 -7.23 -2.03
N LEU A 190 -3.35 -7.08 -3.35
CA LEU A 190 -4.55 -7.49 -4.08
C LEU A 190 -4.21 -8.64 -4.99
N TYR A 191 -4.71 -9.83 -4.64
CA TYR A 191 -4.43 -11.05 -5.38
C TYR A 191 -5.26 -11.11 -6.66
N TYR A 192 -4.55 -11.18 -7.78
CA TYR A 192 -5.07 -11.45 -9.11
C TYR A 192 -4.17 -12.49 -9.76
N GLU A 193 -4.72 -13.41 -10.57
CA GLU A 193 -3.93 -14.42 -11.27
C GLU A 193 -2.97 -13.82 -12.30
N ILE A 194 -3.33 -12.65 -12.84
CA ILE A 194 -2.52 -11.87 -13.77
C ILE A 194 -2.30 -10.51 -13.13
N LEU A 195 -1.07 -10.01 -13.11
CA LEU A 195 -0.74 -8.69 -12.60
C LEU A 195 -1.29 -8.43 -11.19
N PRO A 196 -0.94 -9.25 -10.16
CA PRO A 196 -1.30 -8.95 -8.78
C PRO A 196 -0.66 -7.63 -8.34
N ILE A 197 -1.21 -7.03 -7.28
CA ILE A 197 -0.77 -5.70 -6.82
C ILE A 197 -0.21 -5.81 -5.40
N ILE A 198 0.91 -5.13 -5.16
CA ILE A 198 1.42 -4.80 -3.84
C ILE A 198 1.38 -3.29 -3.67
N VAL A 199 0.83 -2.79 -2.56
CA VAL A 199 0.84 -1.38 -2.19
C VAL A 199 1.60 -1.21 -0.89
N ILE A 200 2.52 -0.24 -0.87
CA ILE A 200 3.33 0.10 0.29
C ILE A 200 3.07 1.55 0.67
N LYS A 201 2.73 1.80 1.93
CA LYS A 201 2.67 3.17 2.47
C LYS A 201 4.06 3.79 2.50
N LYS A 202 4.18 5.06 2.11
CA LYS A 202 5.45 5.79 2.24
C LYS A 202 5.88 5.86 3.70
N GLN A 203 6.99 5.23 4.01
CA GLN A 203 7.60 5.26 5.33
C GLN A 203 8.91 6.07 5.32
N ARG A 204 9.41 6.42 6.51
CA ARG A 204 10.68 7.13 6.67
C ARG A 204 11.90 6.25 6.35
N SER A 205 11.80 4.95 6.64
CA SER A 205 12.88 3.99 6.44
C SER A 205 12.65 3.18 5.18
N LYS A 206 13.60 3.20 4.24
CA LYS A 206 13.58 2.31 3.06
C LYS A 206 13.57 0.84 3.46
N GLY A 207 14.27 0.47 4.53
CA GLY A 207 14.27 -0.90 5.02
C GLY A 207 12.93 -1.36 5.64
N ALA A 208 12.13 -0.42 6.16
CA ALA A 208 10.77 -0.75 6.57
C ALA A 208 9.87 -0.95 5.33
N GLN A 209 10.04 -0.13 4.29
CA GLN A 209 9.32 -0.33 3.02
C GLN A 209 9.70 -1.65 2.35
N ALA A 210 10.98 -2.04 2.39
CA ALA A 210 11.46 -3.32 1.89
C ALA A 210 10.85 -4.50 2.64
N PHE A 211 10.78 -4.42 3.97
CA PHE A 211 10.12 -5.45 4.78
C PHE A 211 8.63 -5.58 4.42
N THR A 212 7.90 -4.46 4.32
CA THR A 212 6.51 -4.47 3.87
C THR A 212 6.38 -5.06 2.46
N LEU A 213 7.23 -4.68 1.49
CA LEU A 213 7.21 -5.26 0.14
C LEU A 213 7.29 -6.79 0.16
N MET A 214 8.24 -7.34 0.92
CA MET A 214 8.45 -8.79 0.97
C MET A 214 7.37 -9.52 1.80
N HIS A 215 6.80 -8.84 2.79
CA HIS A 215 5.66 -9.33 3.56
C HIS A 215 4.42 -9.48 2.68
N GLU A 216 4.07 -8.44 1.92
CA GLU A 216 2.95 -8.48 0.97
C GLU A 216 3.18 -9.49 -0.16
N LEU A 217 4.43 -9.65 -0.61
CA LEU A 217 4.80 -10.71 -1.55
C LEU A 217 4.52 -12.10 -0.97
N ALA A 218 4.75 -12.31 0.33
CA ALA A 218 4.42 -13.56 1.00
C ALA A 218 2.91 -13.83 0.96
N HIS A 219 2.05 -12.82 1.19
CA HIS A 219 0.59 -12.98 1.07
C HIS A 219 0.17 -13.41 -0.34
N LEU A 220 0.76 -12.79 -1.37
CA LEU A 220 0.47 -13.16 -2.75
C LEU A 220 0.92 -14.58 -3.09
N LEU A 221 2.14 -14.97 -2.68
CA LEU A 221 2.73 -16.26 -3.06
C LEU A 221 2.21 -17.42 -2.20
N LEU A 222 2.27 -17.29 -0.88
CA LEU A 222 1.92 -18.36 0.08
C LEU A 222 0.41 -18.52 0.21
N HIS A 223 -0.32 -17.41 0.33
CA HIS A 223 -1.72 -17.45 0.74
C HIS A 223 -2.71 -17.25 -0.40
N LYS A 224 -2.24 -16.73 -1.55
CA LYS A 224 -3.04 -16.46 -2.76
C LYS A 224 -4.34 -15.72 -2.46
N VAL A 225 -4.28 -14.77 -1.55
CA VAL A 225 -5.43 -14.02 -1.05
C VAL A 225 -5.05 -12.55 -0.96
N SER A 226 -6.03 -11.66 -1.13
CA SER A 226 -5.81 -10.25 -0.83
C SER A 226 -5.73 -10.06 0.68
N ALA A 227 -4.81 -9.23 1.15
CA ALA A 227 -4.56 -8.94 2.56
C ALA A 227 -4.32 -7.44 2.76
N ILE A 228 -4.59 -6.93 3.96
CA ILE A 228 -4.33 -5.55 4.36
C ILE A 228 -3.79 -5.52 5.77
N ASP A 229 -2.58 -4.98 5.92
CA ASP A 229 -1.81 -5.14 7.15
C ASP A 229 -1.51 -3.78 7.79
N ASP A 230 -1.79 -3.68 9.09
CA ASP A 230 -1.53 -2.49 9.90
C ASP A 230 -0.33 -2.68 10.85
N GLU A 231 -0.11 -1.73 11.77
CA GLU A 231 1.03 -1.84 12.68
C GLU A 231 0.96 -3.06 13.62
N GLU A 232 -0.23 -3.54 13.99
CA GLU A 232 -0.43 -4.64 14.93
C GLU A 232 -0.20 -5.99 14.25
N ASP A 233 -0.66 -6.14 13.01
CA ASP A 233 -0.54 -7.38 12.22
C ASP A 233 0.94 -7.76 12.01
N PHE A 234 1.81 -6.77 11.77
CA PHE A 234 3.26 -6.97 11.67
C PHE A 234 3.92 -7.50 12.97
N TYR A 235 3.23 -7.48 14.10
CA TYR A 235 3.69 -8.09 15.36
C TYR A 235 2.88 -9.33 15.76
N SER A 236 1.92 -9.76 14.93
CA SER A 236 1.15 -10.97 15.17
C SER A 236 2.05 -12.21 15.10
N TYR A 237 1.86 -13.12 16.07
CA TYR A 237 2.59 -14.39 16.15
C TYR A 237 1.73 -15.59 15.76
N GLN A 238 0.64 -15.36 15.02
CA GLN A 238 -0.31 -16.41 14.67
C GLN A 238 -0.69 -16.37 13.20
N GLY A 239 -0.97 -17.56 12.65
CA GLY A 239 -1.50 -17.73 11.30
C GLY A 239 -0.65 -17.11 10.19
N LYS A 240 -1.33 -16.64 9.16
CA LYS A 240 -0.76 -16.09 7.92
C LYS A 240 0.21 -14.93 8.17
N GLU A 241 -0.07 -14.08 9.15
CA GLU A 241 0.81 -12.96 9.50
C GLU A 241 2.19 -13.41 9.98
N LYS A 242 2.22 -14.44 10.83
CA LYS A 242 3.48 -15.02 11.29
C LYS A 242 4.27 -15.59 10.11
N GLU A 243 3.57 -16.29 9.22
CA GLU A 243 4.18 -16.93 8.05
C GLU A 243 4.77 -15.87 7.09
N ALA A 244 4.04 -14.79 6.83
CA ALA A 244 4.48 -13.67 6.02
C ALA A 244 5.67 -12.91 6.65
N ASN A 245 5.64 -12.67 7.96
CA ASN A 245 6.74 -12.05 8.70
C ASN A 245 8.01 -12.92 8.68
N GLU A 246 7.85 -14.23 8.89
CA GLU A 246 8.95 -15.19 8.83
C GLU A 246 9.52 -15.27 7.41
N PHE A 247 8.66 -15.30 6.40
CA PHE A 247 9.06 -15.29 4.99
C PHE A 247 9.87 -14.04 4.64
N ALA A 248 9.32 -12.85 4.92
CA ALA A 248 9.98 -11.57 4.62
C ALA A 248 11.33 -11.44 5.34
N GLY A 249 11.39 -11.87 6.61
CA GLY A 249 12.61 -11.87 7.40
C GLY A 249 13.69 -12.80 6.85
N ASN A 250 13.34 -14.04 6.47
CA ASN A 250 14.27 -14.99 5.88
C ASN A 250 14.74 -14.58 4.48
N LEU A 251 13.86 -14.00 3.66
CA LEU A 251 14.17 -13.57 2.30
C LEU A 251 15.12 -12.36 2.28
N LEU A 252 14.86 -11.36 3.13
CA LEU A 252 15.70 -10.16 3.24
C LEU A 252 17.01 -10.43 4.00
N MET A 253 16.96 -11.27 5.03
CA MET A 253 18.08 -11.57 5.92
C MET A 253 18.28 -13.10 6.00
N PRO A 254 18.84 -13.70 4.94
CA PRO A 254 19.16 -15.11 4.92
C PRO A 254 20.26 -15.43 5.94
N ASP A 255 20.52 -16.71 6.24
CA ASP A 255 21.49 -17.06 7.29
C ASP A 255 22.92 -16.62 6.93
N GLU A 256 23.26 -16.57 5.64
CA GLU A 256 24.53 -16.05 5.12
C GLU A 256 24.73 -14.57 5.50
N PHE A 257 23.66 -13.79 5.55
CA PHE A 257 23.71 -12.41 6.05
C PHE A 257 24.02 -12.39 7.55
N LEU A 258 23.32 -13.19 8.34
CA LEU A 258 23.49 -13.20 9.80
C LEU A 258 24.89 -13.67 10.21
N SER A 259 25.48 -14.57 9.44
CA SER A 259 26.85 -15.06 9.65
C SER A 259 27.92 -13.95 9.55
N GLN A 260 27.62 -12.85 8.86
CA GLN A 260 28.53 -11.70 8.73
C GLN A 260 28.55 -10.85 10.01
N ILE A 261 27.49 -10.91 10.82
CA ILE A 261 27.35 -10.08 12.02
C ILE A 261 28.12 -10.72 13.17
N ASN A 262 29.14 -10.02 13.67
CA ASN A 262 29.80 -10.39 14.92
C ASN A 262 28.90 -10.04 16.11
N VAL A 263 28.06 -11.00 16.52
CA VAL A 263 27.08 -10.82 17.60
C VAL A 263 27.75 -10.54 18.94
N GLU A 264 28.88 -11.19 19.26
CA GLU A 264 29.61 -10.94 20.51
C GLU A 264 30.05 -9.48 20.62
N LYS A 265 30.62 -8.93 19.55
CA LYS A 265 31.03 -7.53 19.47
C LYS A 265 29.82 -6.58 19.57
N LEU A 266 28.68 -6.94 18.97
CA LEU A 266 27.43 -6.17 19.09
C LEU A 266 26.93 -6.16 20.55
N LEU A 267 26.92 -7.30 21.23
CA LEU A 267 26.44 -7.40 22.62
C LEU A 267 27.34 -6.66 23.61
N ASN A 268 28.62 -6.49 23.30
CA ASN A 268 29.55 -5.66 24.09
C ASN A 268 29.38 -4.13 23.88
N LYS A 269 28.48 -3.71 22.97
CA LYS A 269 28.19 -2.28 22.72
C LYS A 269 27.03 -1.78 23.58
N LYS A 270 27.00 -0.48 23.84
CA LYS A 270 25.78 0.15 24.38
C LYS A 270 24.67 0.10 23.33
N ILE A 271 23.43 -0.06 23.77
CA ILE A 271 22.23 -0.07 22.90
C ILE A 271 22.16 1.18 22.00
N THR A 272 22.62 2.33 22.51
CA THR A 272 22.69 3.60 21.76
C THR A 272 23.63 3.55 20.55
N GLU A 273 24.59 2.62 20.54
CA GLU A 273 25.57 2.43 19.46
C GLU A 273 25.11 1.42 18.41
N TYR A 274 24.01 0.67 18.63
CA TYR A 274 23.57 -0.40 17.73
C TYR A 274 23.26 0.13 16.33
N ASP A 275 22.56 1.27 16.25
CA ASP A 275 22.20 1.90 14.97
C ASP A 275 23.44 2.26 14.13
N HIS A 276 24.52 2.69 14.79
CA HIS A 276 25.77 3.02 14.13
C HIS A 276 26.54 1.75 13.76
N HIS A 277 26.63 0.78 14.68
CA HIS A 277 27.36 -0.46 14.46
C HIS A 277 26.78 -1.31 13.33
N LEU A 278 25.45 -1.30 13.17
CA LEU A 278 24.75 -2.05 12.14
C LEU A 278 24.45 -1.24 10.88
N SER A 279 25.04 -0.05 10.74
CA SER A 279 24.73 0.89 9.66
C SER A 279 25.07 0.34 8.28
N ASP A 280 26.22 -0.33 8.13
CA ASP A 280 26.63 -0.95 6.86
C ASP A 280 25.66 -2.05 6.43
N TYR A 281 25.25 -2.92 7.36
CA TYR A 281 24.26 -3.96 7.08
C TYR A 281 22.90 -3.37 6.69
N LYS A 282 22.45 -2.35 7.42
CA LYS A 282 21.19 -1.62 7.15
C LYS A 282 21.17 -1.05 5.73
N ASN A 283 22.29 -0.47 5.30
CA ASN A 283 22.41 0.17 4.00
C ASN A 283 22.57 -0.86 2.87
N ASN A 284 23.45 -1.85 3.05
CA ASN A 284 23.76 -2.84 2.02
C ASN A 284 22.60 -3.81 1.79
N TRP A 285 21.82 -4.16 2.81
CA TRP A 285 20.74 -5.15 2.67
C TRP A 285 19.34 -4.51 2.62
N CYS A 286 19.27 -3.17 2.69
CA CYS A 286 18.01 -2.43 2.79
C CYS A 286 17.07 -2.99 3.86
N VAL A 287 17.59 -3.18 5.07
CA VAL A 287 16.83 -3.65 6.24
C VAL A 287 16.86 -2.63 7.37
N SER A 288 16.06 -2.83 8.41
CA SER A 288 16.15 -2.00 9.61
C SER A 288 16.93 -2.72 10.72
N VAL A 289 17.55 -1.96 11.61
CA VAL A 289 18.24 -2.52 12.79
C VAL A 289 17.26 -3.31 13.66
N GLU A 290 16.02 -2.84 13.78
CA GLU A 290 14.95 -3.56 14.48
C GLU A 290 14.69 -4.93 13.85
N ALA A 291 14.62 -5.01 12.52
CA ALA A 291 14.44 -6.27 11.79
C ALA A 291 15.65 -7.22 11.96
N ILE A 292 16.88 -6.69 11.93
CA ILE A 292 18.10 -7.47 12.18
C ILE A 292 18.05 -8.10 13.58
N LEU A 293 17.71 -7.32 14.60
CA LEU A 293 17.64 -7.82 15.98
C LEU A 293 16.53 -8.85 16.14
N VAL A 294 15.36 -8.67 15.52
CA VAL A 294 14.30 -9.69 15.50
C VAL A 294 14.79 -10.99 14.86
N ARG A 295 15.55 -10.91 13.76
CA ARG A 295 16.10 -12.09 13.09
C ARG A 295 17.15 -12.81 13.95
N LEU A 296 18.04 -12.07 14.62
CA LEU A 296 19.01 -12.63 15.57
C LEU A 296 18.31 -13.29 16.77
N LEU A 297 17.24 -12.67 17.29
CA LEU A 297 16.42 -13.22 18.38
C LEU A 297 15.76 -14.54 17.97
N LYS A 298 15.17 -14.60 16.77
CA LYS A 298 14.55 -15.82 16.24
C LYS A 298 15.54 -16.97 16.03
N ASN A 299 16.82 -16.64 15.77
CA ASN A 299 17.91 -17.60 15.70
C ASN A 299 18.58 -17.87 17.07
N ASN A 300 18.00 -17.39 18.18
CA ASN A 300 18.54 -17.54 19.54
C ASN A 300 19.96 -16.97 19.72
N GLN A 301 20.36 -15.99 18.91
CA GLN A 301 21.68 -15.35 18.99
C GLN A 301 21.70 -14.16 19.97
N ILE A 302 20.53 -13.59 20.27
CA ILE A 302 20.35 -12.58 21.31
C ILE A 302 19.16 -12.98 22.20
N THR A 303 19.10 -12.44 23.42
CA THR A 303 17.99 -12.70 24.33
C THR A 303 16.82 -11.73 24.10
N GLU A 304 15.63 -12.13 24.53
CA GLU A 304 14.43 -11.27 24.51
C GLU A 304 14.70 -9.93 25.22
N GLN A 305 15.40 -9.98 26.36
CA GLN A 305 15.74 -8.78 27.13
C GLN A 305 16.54 -7.76 26.30
N HIS A 306 17.56 -8.22 25.56
CA HIS A 306 18.36 -7.32 24.71
C HIS A 306 17.52 -6.63 23.64
N TYR A 307 16.60 -7.38 23.01
CA TYR A 307 15.69 -6.82 22.02
C TYR A 307 14.71 -5.80 22.64
N GLN A 308 14.11 -6.12 23.78
CA GLN A 308 13.17 -5.23 24.48
C GLN A 308 13.82 -3.94 24.96
N ASP A 309 15.09 -4.00 25.38
CA ASP A 309 15.83 -2.81 25.80
C ASP A 309 16.07 -1.87 24.60
N TYR A 310 16.44 -2.42 23.45
CA TYR A 310 16.57 -1.65 22.19
C TYR A 310 15.23 -1.07 21.75
N LYS A 311 14.15 -1.87 21.76
CA LYS A 311 12.80 -1.41 21.39
C LYS A 311 12.34 -0.27 22.30
N SER A 312 12.57 -0.38 23.61
CA SER A 312 12.27 0.65 24.60
C SER A 312 13.07 1.94 24.35
N PHE A 313 14.36 1.81 24.01
CA PHE A 313 15.20 2.94 23.61
C PHE A 313 14.65 3.65 22.36
N LYS A 314 14.33 2.93 21.28
CA LYS A 314 13.77 3.52 20.05
C LYS A 314 12.41 4.16 20.28
N ASN A 315 11.55 3.56 21.11
CA ASN A 315 10.26 4.14 21.45
C ASN A 315 10.40 5.47 22.20
N ARG A 316 11.34 5.57 23.15
CA ARG A 316 11.66 6.85 23.81
C ARG A 316 12.19 7.88 22.80
N GLN A 317 13.10 7.49 21.93
CA GLN A 317 13.64 8.36 20.88
C GLN A 317 12.54 8.88 19.94
N ARG A 318 11.66 7.99 19.45
CA ARG A 318 10.53 8.35 18.57
C ARG A 318 9.54 9.31 19.26
N LYS A 319 9.27 9.13 20.56
CA LYS A 319 8.44 10.06 21.35
C LYS A 319 9.07 11.46 21.41
N ILE A 320 10.37 11.54 21.66
CA ILE A 320 11.13 12.81 21.68
C ILE A 320 11.16 13.47 20.30
N GLU A 321 11.31 12.69 19.23
CA GLU A 321 11.28 13.22 17.86
C GLU A 321 9.90 13.73 17.44
N ARG A 322 8.83 13.14 17.95
CA ARG A 322 7.44 13.57 17.69
C ARG A 322 7.10 14.90 18.36
N THR A 323 7.76 15.25 19.48
CA THR A 323 7.53 16.52 20.19
C THR A 323 8.36 17.68 19.65
N LYS A 324 9.37 17.42 18.81
CA LYS A 324 10.13 18.46 18.13
C LYS A 324 9.33 19.00 16.93
N PRO A 325 9.23 20.34 16.75
CA PRO A 325 8.62 20.91 15.55
C PRO A 325 9.37 20.40 14.32
N SER A 326 8.62 19.98 13.29
CA SER A 326 9.23 19.41 12.09
C SER A 326 9.82 20.53 11.23
N ASP A 327 11.14 20.70 11.26
CA ASP A 327 11.89 21.54 10.30
C ASP A 327 12.01 20.87 8.91
N LYS A 328 10.93 20.22 8.45
CA LYS A 328 10.90 19.67 7.09
C LYS A 328 10.63 20.82 6.13
N LYS A 329 11.69 21.36 5.53
CA LYS A 329 11.58 22.14 4.31
C LYS A 329 10.73 21.33 3.31
N PRO A 330 9.72 21.93 2.65
CA PRO A 330 8.99 21.25 1.60
C PRO A 330 9.97 20.73 0.55
N ILE A 331 9.80 19.49 0.12
CA ILE A 331 10.60 18.90 -0.96
C ILE A 331 10.49 19.85 -2.16
N PRO A 332 11.62 20.27 -2.78
CA PRO A 332 11.58 21.18 -3.91
C PRO A 332 10.65 20.65 -5.01
N ARG A 333 9.77 21.52 -5.53
CA ARG A 333 8.82 21.19 -6.62
C ARG A 333 9.50 20.67 -7.91
N ASN A 334 10.83 20.74 -7.98
CA ASN A 334 11.65 20.39 -9.15
C ASN A 334 11.68 18.87 -9.45
N TYR A 335 11.22 18.00 -8.55
CA TYR A 335 11.22 16.55 -8.76
C TYR A 335 9.85 15.95 -9.10
N ARG A 336 8.82 16.79 -9.33
CA ARG A 336 7.46 16.33 -9.64
C ARG A 336 7.40 15.43 -10.87
N HIS A 337 8.23 15.69 -11.87
CA HIS A 337 8.28 14.86 -13.07
C HIS A 337 8.58 13.39 -12.76
N ARG A 338 9.33 13.07 -11.68
CA ARG A 338 9.66 11.67 -11.29
C ARG A 338 8.65 11.04 -10.32
N GLU A 339 7.62 11.76 -9.89
CA GLU A 339 6.62 11.22 -8.98
C GLU A 339 5.90 9.99 -9.55
N PRO A 340 5.51 9.95 -10.85
CA PRO A 340 4.90 8.76 -11.43
C PRO A 340 5.76 7.51 -11.32
N ILE A 341 7.07 7.59 -11.58
CA ILE A 341 7.98 6.42 -11.41
C ILE A 341 8.02 5.97 -9.96
N ASN A 342 8.19 6.92 -9.03
CA ASN A 342 8.28 6.59 -7.61
C ASN A 342 6.99 5.95 -7.09
N MET A 343 5.86 6.30 -7.67
CA MET A 343 4.54 5.89 -7.22
C MET A 343 4.07 4.62 -7.94
N PHE A 344 3.93 4.65 -9.27
CA PHE A 344 3.36 3.59 -10.09
C PHE A 344 4.35 2.47 -10.47
N GLY A 345 5.65 2.74 -10.38
CA GLY A 345 6.69 1.79 -10.78
C GLY A 345 7.19 2.05 -12.19
N ARG A 346 8.37 1.52 -12.51
CA ARG A 346 8.97 1.74 -13.84
C ARG A 346 8.17 1.04 -14.93
N PRO A 347 7.76 -0.24 -14.80
CA PRO A 347 7.10 -0.94 -15.91
C PRO A 347 5.80 -0.27 -16.36
N PHE A 348 4.98 0.22 -15.42
CA PHE A 348 3.77 0.97 -15.77
C PHE A 348 4.09 2.25 -16.54
N VAL A 349 5.06 3.03 -16.06
CA VAL A 349 5.46 4.28 -16.72
C VAL A 349 6.03 4.00 -18.11
N TYR A 350 6.82 2.94 -18.25
CA TYR A 350 7.40 2.52 -19.53
C TYR A 350 6.29 2.15 -20.52
N ALA A 351 5.34 1.31 -20.12
CA ALA A 351 4.19 0.96 -20.97
C ALA A 351 3.36 2.17 -21.42
N VAL A 352 3.25 3.22 -20.59
CA VAL A 352 2.61 4.49 -21.00
C VAL A 352 3.42 5.19 -22.09
N PHE A 353 4.75 5.27 -21.95
CA PHE A 353 5.62 5.90 -22.96
C PHE A 353 5.72 5.08 -24.23
N ASP A 354 5.86 3.76 -24.14
CA ASP A 354 5.87 2.85 -25.29
C ASP A 354 4.56 2.96 -26.07
N SER A 355 3.41 3.02 -25.36
CA SER A 355 2.10 3.26 -25.99
C SER A 355 2.00 4.63 -26.64
N LEU A 356 2.65 5.65 -26.07
CA LEU A 356 2.69 7.01 -26.63
C LEU A 356 3.56 7.06 -27.90
N HIS A 357 4.73 6.44 -27.89
CA HIS A 357 5.66 6.35 -29.02
C HIS A 357 5.08 5.54 -30.17
N ASN A 358 4.38 4.46 -29.86
CA ASN A 358 3.64 3.63 -30.82
C ASN A 358 2.28 4.22 -31.23
N GLN A 359 1.99 5.47 -30.84
CA GLN A 359 0.78 6.21 -31.21
C GLN A 359 -0.54 5.52 -30.80
N LYS A 360 -0.50 4.60 -29.83
CA LYS A 360 -1.68 3.93 -29.25
C LYS A 360 -2.46 4.88 -28.35
N ILE A 361 -1.74 5.81 -27.70
CA ILE A 361 -2.34 6.85 -26.87
C ILE A 361 -1.84 8.25 -27.25
N THR A 362 -2.62 9.26 -26.88
CA THR A 362 -2.22 10.67 -27.06
C THR A 362 -1.43 11.17 -25.85
N LEU A 363 -0.70 12.27 -26.03
CA LEU A 363 0.02 12.93 -24.93
C LEU A 363 -0.91 13.38 -23.79
N ALA A 364 -2.17 13.72 -24.11
CA ALA A 364 -3.19 14.04 -23.11
C ALA A 364 -3.60 12.80 -22.30
N LYS A 365 -3.78 11.65 -22.96
CA LYS A 365 -4.05 10.37 -22.26
C LYS A 365 -2.86 9.96 -21.38
N ALA A 366 -1.64 10.08 -21.89
CA ALA A 366 -0.42 9.79 -21.12
C ALA A 366 -0.35 10.66 -19.86
N SER A 367 -0.61 11.97 -19.98
CA SER A 367 -0.73 12.87 -18.82
C SER A 367 -1.77 12.37 -17.82
N THR A 368 -2.98 12.01 -18.26
CA THR A 368 -4.04 11.49 -17.38
C THR A 368 -3.65 10.20 -16.66
N TYR A 369 -3.00 9.26 -17.35
CA TYR A 369 -2.54 8.00 -16.74
C TYR A 369 -1.44 8.24 -15.71
N LEU A 370 -0.55 9.20 -15.97
CA LEU A 370 0.54 9.62 -15.08
C LEU A 370 0.10 10.66 -14.04
N ASP A 371 -1.11 10.52 -13.49
CA ASP A 371 -1.67 11.41 -12.44
C ASP A 371 -1.92 12.87 -12.88
N ASN A 372 -2.31 13.09 -14.13
CA ASN A 372 -2.55 14.42 -14.70
C ASN A 372 -1.38 15.40 -14.53
N ILE A 373 -0.14 14.89 -14.56
CA ILE A 373 1.05 15.76 -14.60
C ILE A 373 1.04 16.64 -15.85
N LYS A 374 1.62 17.83 -15.76
CA LYS A 374 1.63 18.78 -16.89
C LYS A 374 2.34 18.16 -18.08
N ILE A 375 1.92 18.53 -19.29
CA ILE A 375 2.55 18.06 -20.53
C ILE A 375 4.07 18.37 -20.55
N SER A 376 4.49 19.50 -20.00
CA SER A 376 5.91 19.83 -19.82
C SER A 376 6.65 18.80 -18.97
N ASP A 377 5.99 18.29 -17.93
CA ASP A 377 6.56 17.36 -16.96
C ASP A 377 6.57 15.94 -17.52
N VAL A 378 5.60 15.57 -18.37
CA VAL A 378 5.60 14.31 -19.13
C VAL A 378 6.85 14.24 -20.02
N ARG A 379 7.15 15.31 -20.77
CA ARG A 379 8.35 15.38 -21.63
C ARG A 379 9.65 15.37 -20.84
N GLN A 380 9.67 15.92 -19.63
CA GLN A 380 10.84 15.84 -18.76
C GLN A 380 11.03 14.44 -18.20
N LEU A 381 9.94 13.77 -17.82
CA LEU A 381 9.95 12.41 -17.32
C LEU A 381 10.47 11.43 -18.39
N GLU A 382 10.09 11.63 -19.65
CA GLU A 382 10.57 10.86 -20.80
C GLU A 382 12.10 10.81 -20.92
N GLN A 383 12.84 11.78 -20.38
CA GLN A 383 14.31 11.78 -20.39
C GLN A 383 14.94 10.82 -19.37
N TYR A 384 14.13 10.24 -18.47
CA TYR A 384 14.55 9.34 -17.39
C TYR A 384 13.99 7.93 -17.54
N VAL A 385 13.20 7.73 -18.58
CA VAL A 385 12.57 6.48 -18.99
C VAL A 385 13.31 6.03 -20.23
#